data_AF-A0A9E3XXL9-F1
#
_entry.id   AF-A0A9E3XXL9-F1
#
_cell.length_a   1.000
_cell.length_b   1.000
_cell.length_c   1.000
_cell.angle_alpha   90.00
_cell.angle_beta   90.00
_cell.angle_gamma   90.00
#
_symmetry.space_group_name_H-M   'P 1'
#
loop_
_entity.id
_entity.type
_entity.pdbx_description
1 polymer ?
#
loop_
_entity_poly.entity_id
_entity_poly.type
_entity_poly.pdbx_seq_one_letter_code
_entity_poly.pdbx_strand_id
1 'polypeptide(L)'
;MPRLSAFDEYLVHQLPEPIGVVQQHHPHWRESLFFVAHRPDSLGDMVIMTFATFPARQVVDTLQMGRVGGVRVLGRHERPYDGDPSTMDTGAARIEIVTPFEEVRLWADPDMGELGIDLTFRARTPHYGLRRGAMRAGDEPIWDQRHMLQSGWYEGTYTHGGTTYEIDHWWGQRDHSWGIRDHGRCPMWTWWQLQLEDGMLGNWHWEFANGALVYSDGCWSPT
;
A
#
# COMPACT_ATOMS: atom_id res chain seq x y z
N MET A 1 17.28 -21.56 13.16
CA MET A 1 17.10 -21.93 11.74
C MET A 1 16.06 -20.99 11.17
N PRO A 2 16.27 -20.40 9.98
CA PRO A 2 15.27 -19.54 9.36
C PRO A 2 14.02 -20.37 9.03
N ARG A 3 12.83 -19.78 9.24
CA ARG A 3 11.55 -20.44 9.03
C ARG A 3 11.15 -20.34 7.55
N LEU A 4 10.66 -21.44 7.01
CA LEU A 4 10.11 -21.49 5.65
C LEU A 4 8.62 -21.11 5.66
N SER A 5 8.17 -20.53 4.57
CA SER A 5 6.78 -20.17 4.26
C SER A 5 6.29 -20.96 3.04
N ALA A 6 5.00 -20.85 2.72
CA ALA A 6 4.44 -21.50 1.53
C ALA A 6 5.09 -21.01 0.22
N PHE A 7 5.56 -19.75 0.17
CA PHE A 7 6.22 -19.22 -1.03
C PHE A 7 7.62 -19.80 -1.27
N ASP A 8 8.20 -20.50 -0.30
CA ASP A 8 9.48 -21.19 -0.46
C ASP A 8 9.40 -22.46 -1.32
N GLU A 9 8.20 -22.95 -1.62
CA GLU A 9 7.97 -24.05 -2.58
C GLU A 9 7.98 -23.57 -4.05
N TYR A 10 7.95 -22.25 -4.29
CA TYR A 10 7.87 -21.66 -5.62
C TYR A 10 9.24 -21.17 -6.13
N LEU A 11 9.37 -21.00 -7.44
CA LEU A 11 10.59 -20.53 -8.10
C LEU A 11 10.72 -18.99 -8.07
N VAL A 12 10.66 -18.39 -6.88
CA VAL A 12 10.58 -16.93 -6.69
C VAL A 12 11.70 -16.34 -5.84
N HIS A 13 12.63 -17.15 -5.36
CA HIS A 13 13.78 -16.67 -4.57
C HIS A 13 14.74 -15.82 -5.41
N GLN A 14 15.07 -14.64 -4.90
CA GLN A 14 16.12 -13.77 -5.46
C GLN A 14 17.44 -13.86 -4.69
N LEU A 15 17.41 -14.43 -3.48
CA LEU A 15 18.54 -14.62 -2.57
C LEU A 15 18.66 -16.11 -2.25
N PRO A 16 19.85 -16.62 -1.90
CA PRO A 16 20.02 -17.98 -1.37
C PRO A 16 19.55 -18.08 0.10
N GLU A 17 18.39 -17.51 0.39
CA GLU A 17 17.76 -17.41 1.72
C GLU A 17 16.25 -17.65 1.57
N PRO A 18 15.53 -18.09 2.63
CA PRO A 18 14.07 -18.19 2.60
C PRO A 18 13.40 -16.87 2.26
N ILE A 19 12.21 -16.92 1.67
CA ILE A 19 11.53 -15.75 1.10
C ILE A 19 11.23 -14.63 2.13
N GLY A 20 11.15 -14.99 3.42
CA GLY A 20 10.99 -14.03 4.52
C GLY A 20 12.26 -13.23 4.86
N VAL A 21 13.41 -13.57 4.29
CA VAL A 21 14.68 -12.86 4.52
C VAL A 21 14.88 -11.80 3.44
N VAL A 22 15.06 -10.56 3.87
CA VAL A 22 15.31 -9.42 2.98
C VAL A 22 16.81 -9.18 2.82
N GLN A 23 17.23 -8.76 1.63
CA GLN A 23 18.66 -8.55 1.31
C GLN A 23 19.35 -7.61 2.30
N GLN A 24 18.66 -6.53 2.67
CA GLN A 24 19.16 -5.57 3.65
C GLN A 24 18.22 -5.52 4.85
N HIS A 25 18.66 -6.12 5.95
CA HIS A 25 17.96 -5.99 7.22
C HIS A 25 18.07 -4.54 7.74
N HIS A 26 16.92 -3.87 7.91
CA HIS A 26 16.89 -2.47 8.32
C HIS A 26 15.61 -2.15 9.12
N PRO A 27 15.65 -1.31 10.19
CA PRO A 27 14.46 -0.96 10.98
C PRO A 27 13.33 -0.31 10.19
N HIS A 28 13.69 0.41 9.12
CA HIS A 28 12.77 1.07 8.19
C HIS A 28 12.53 0.27 6.89
N TRP A 29 13.03 -0.96 6.79
CA TRP A 29 12.60 -1.84 5.69
C TRP A 29 11.13 -2.21 5.91
N ARG A 30 10.32 -1.98 4.88
CA ARG A 30 8.94 -2.43 4.84
C ARG A 30 8.49 -2.73 3.43
N GLU A 31 7.60 -3.69 3.29
CA GLU A 31 6.82 -3.91 2.08
C GLU A 31 5.37 -3.60 2.39
N SER A 32 4.71 -2.79 1.57
CA SER A 32 3.35 -2.35 1.87
C SER A 32 2.49 -2.23 0.62
N LEU A 33 1.22 -2.57 0.81
CA LEU A 33 0.13 -2.25 -0.08
C LEU A 33 -0.70 -1.12 0.50
N PHE A 34 -1.22 -0.27 -0.37
CA PHE A 34 -2.12 0.82 -0.01
C PHE A 34 -3.22 0.88 -1.06
N PHE A 35 -4.45 1.08 -0.60
CA PHE A 35 -5.65 1.21 -1.42
C PHE A 35 -6.43 2.40 -0.90
N VAL A 36 -6.86 3.28 -1.80
CA VAL A 36 -7.78 4.37 -1.46
C VAL A 36 -8.88 4.42 -2.50
N ALA A 37 -10.12 4.49 -2.01
CA ALA A 37 -11.33 4.67 -2.79
C ALA A 37 -11.98 5.99 -2.39
N HIS A 38 -12.44 6.75 -3.39
CA HIS A 38 -13.20 7.98 -3.20
C HIS A 38 -14.23 8.16 -4.32
N ARG A 39 -15.26 8.96 -4.05
CA ARG A 39 -16.24 9.33 -5.07
C ARG A 39 -15.58 10.06 -6.25
N PRO A 40 -15.99 9.81 -7.50
CA PRO A 40 -15.52 10.55 -8.66
C PRO A 40 -16.22 11.89 -8.86
N ASP A 41 -17.44 12.03 -8.34
CA ASP A 41 -18.41 13.06 -8.74
C ASP A 41 -18.57 14.19 -7.72
N SER A 42 -18.09 14.00 -6.49
CA SER A 42 -18.36 14.90 -5.38
C SER A 42 -17.34 14.75 -4.26
N LEU A 43 -17.18 15.81 -3.48
CA LEU A 43 -16.47 15.70 -2.20
C LEU A 43 -17.32 14.87 -1.24
N GLY A 44 -16.70 13.94 -0.55
CA GLY A 44 -17.39 13.06 0.37
C GLY A 44 -16.44 12.11 1.07
N ASP A 45 -16.94 10.92 1.31
CA ASP A 45 -16.21 9.92 2.05
C ASP A 45 -15.05 9.35 1.22
N MET A 46 -14.02 8.95 1.94
CA MET A 46 -12.81 8.32 1.41
C MET A 46 -12.42 7.20 2.34
N VAL A 47 -12.23 6.00 1.77
CA VAL A 47 -11.89 4.78 2.50
C VAL A 47 -10.51 4.34 2.05
N ILE A 48 -9.65 4.03 3.02
CA ILE A 48 -8.28 3.59 2.80
C ILE A 48 -8.06 2.29 3.55
N MET A 49 -7.43 1.33 2.89
CA MET A 49 -6.90 0.13 3.52
C MET A 49 -5.42 -0.01 3.18
N THR A 50 -4.60 -0.32 4.18
CA THR A 50 -3.18 -0.64 3.97
C THR A 50 -2.88 -2.03 4.51
N PHE A 51 -1.80 -2.62 4.01
CA PHE A 51 -1.24 -3.85 4.57
C PHE A 51 0.28 -3.78 4.46
N ALA A 52 1.03 -4.07 5.52
CA ALA A 52 2.47 -3.90 5.51
C ALA A 52 3.20 -4.95 6.33
N THR A 53 4.36 -5.38 5.84
CA THR A 53 5.27 -6.28 6.55
C THR A 53 6.51 -5.51 7.01
N PHE A 54 6.97 -5.83 8.22
CA PHE A 54 8.14 -5.22 8.85
C PHE A 54 9.04 -6.30 9.45
N PRO A 55 9.91 -6.92 8.64
CA PRO A 55 10.75 -8.04 9.09
C PRO A 55 11.60 -7.70 10.32
N ALA A 56 12.26 -6.53 10.35
CA ALA A 56 13.09 -6.13 11.49
C ALA A 56 12.29 -5.90 12.79
N ARG A 57 11.00 -5.54 12.66
CA ARG A 57 10.09 -5.32 13.80
C ARG A 57 9.24 -6.55 14.13
N GLN A 58 9.36 -7.61 13.35
CA GLN A 58 8.60 -8.86 13.50
C GLN A 58 7.08 -8.66 13.52
N VAL A 59 6.57 -7.68 12.76
CA VAL A 59 5.13 -7.38 12.69
C VAL A 59 4.65 -7.28 11.25
N VAL A 60 3.41 -7.69 11.06
CA VAL A 60 2.60 -7.40 9.88
C VAL A 60 1.39 -6.62 10.37
N ASP A 61 1.13 -5.46 9.79
CA ASP A 61 -0.03 -4.66 10.17
C ASP A 61 -0.90 -4.28 8.98
N THR A 62 -2.11 -3.87 9.32
CA THR A 62 -3.10 -3.32 8.42
C THR A 62 -3.72 -2.10 9.08
N LEU A 63 -4.02 -1.09 8.28
CA LEU A 63 -4.70 0.11 8.72
C LEU A 63 -5.99 0.26 7.92
N GLN A 64 -7.09 0.54 8.61
CA GLN A 64 -8.37 0.93 8.02
C GLN A 64 -8.58 2.38 8.40
N MET A 65 -8.42 3.29 7.45
CA MET A 65 -8.46 4.72 7.73
C MET A 65 -9.27 5.45 6.69
N GLY A 66 -9.63 6.69 6.96
CA GLY A 66 -10.42 7.44 6.01
C GLY A 66 -10.98 8.73 6.58
N ARG A 67 -11.82 9.33 5.77
CA ARG A 67 -12.73 10.38 6.21
C ARG A 67 -14.13 9.93 5.86
N VAL A 68 -14.96 9.68 6.87
CA VAL A 68 -16.33 9.18 6.72
C VAL A 68 -17.26 10.11 7.48
N GLY A 69 -18.35 10.57 6.88
CA GLY A 69 -19.28 11.52 7.51
C GLY A 69 -18.59 12.82 7.96
N GLY A 70 -17.48 13.20 7.32
CA GLY A 70 -16.66 14.35 7.69
C GLY A 70 -15.67 14.14 8.83
N VAL A 71 -15.71 13.01 9.54
CA VAL A 71 -14.78 12.66 10.63
C VAL A 71 -13.64 11.78 10.15
N ARG A 72 -12.46 11.90 10.77
CA ARG A 72 -11.31 11.03 10.48
C ARG A 72 -11.43 9.75 11.30
N VAL A 73 -11.21 8.61 10.66
CA VAL A 73 -11.27 7.28 11.28
C VAL A 73 -9.94 6.56 11.13
N LEU A 74 -9.57 5.75 12.11
CA LEU A 74 -8.33 4.96 12.11
C LEU A 74 -8.47 3.68 12.95
N GLY A 75 -8.49 2.54 12.29
CA GLY A 75 -8.25 1.22 12.85
C GLY A 75 -6.86 0.71 12.52
N ARG A 76 -6.29 -0.08 13.43
CA ARG A 76 -5.03 -0.81 13.22
C ARG A 76 -5.16 -2.21 13.79
N HIS A 77 -4.82 -3.20 12.97
CA HIS A 77 -4.70 -4.59 13.37
C HIS A 77 -3.33 -5.12 12.98
N GLU A 78 -2.85 -6.13 13.71
CA GLU A 78 -1.54 -6.70 13.46
C GLU A 78 -1.51 -8.19 13.77
N ARG A 79 -0.58 -8.87 13.12
CA ARG A 79 -0.13 -10.22 13.47
C ARG A 79 1.39 -10.24 13.58
N PRO A 80 1.98 -11.22 14.28
CA PRO A 80 3.41 -11.46 14.21
C PRO A 80 3.84 -11.74 12.76
N TYR A 81 5.02 -11.23 12.37
CA TYR A 81 5.62 -11.56 11.07
C TYR A 81 5.99 -13.03 10.99
N ASP A 82 6.68 -13.54 12.01
CA ASP A 82 6.96 -14.97 12.22
C ASP A 82 7.51 -15.70 10.98
N GLY A 83 8.39 -15.01 10.23
CA GLY A 83 9.00 -15.53 9.00
C GLY A 83 8.07 -15.64 7.79
N ASP A 84 6.83 -15.14 7.89
CA ASP A 84 5.84 -15.20 6.83
C ASP A 84 5.51 -13.80 6.27
N PRO A 85 6.17 -13.38 5.17
CA PRO A 85 5.85 -12.13 4.48
C PRO A 85 4.57 -12.22 3.62
N SER A 86 4.03 -13.42 3.41
CA SER A 86 3.14 -13.72 2.29
C SER A 86 1.66 -13.76 2.67
N THR A 87 1.32 -14.20 3.88
CA THR A 87 -0.07 -14.25 4.34
C THR A 87 -0.60 -12.84 4.59
N MET A 88 -1.44 -12.33 3.69
CA MET A 88 -2.07 -11.01 3.84
C MET A 88 -3.39 -11.09 4.64
N ASP A 89 -3.32 -11.66 5.83
CA ASP A 89 -4.44 -11.79 6.76
C ASP A 89 -3.95 -11.53 8.18
N THR A 90 -4.66 -10.68 8.93
CA THR A 90 -4.40 -10.37 10.35
C THR A 90 -5.44 -10.97 11.30
N GLY A 91 -6.41 -11.72 10.77
CA GLY A 91 -7.62 -12.17 11.45
C GLY A 91 -8.74 -11.13 11.41
N ALA A 92 -8.41 -9.84 11.54
CA ALA A 92 -9.39 -8.75 11.50
C ALA A 92 -9.51 -8.10 10.11
N ALA A 93 -8.49 -8.26 9.25
CA ALA A 93 -8.53 -7.78 7.88
C ALA A 93 -7.62 -8.61 6.97
N ARG A 94 -8.01 -8.75 5.71
CA ARG A 94 -7.30 -9.52 4.69
C ARG A 94 -7.30 -8.85 3.32
N ILE A 95 -6.29 -9.17 2.52
CA ILE A 95 -6.19 -8.81 1.11
C ILE A 95 -6.02 -10.08 0.29
N GLU A 96 -6.81 -10.22 -0.76
CA GLU A 96 -6.74 -11.34 -1.70
C GLU A 96 -6.47 -10.81 -3.11
N ILE A 97 -5.36 -11.24 -3.71
CA ILE A 97 -5.08 -10.97 -5.13
C ILE A 97 -5.82 -12.05 -5.94
N VAL A 98 -6.97 -11.68 -6.51
CA VAL A 98 -7.81 -12.62 -7.28
C VAL A 98 -7.21 -12.85 -8.67
N THR A 99 -6.82 -11.77 -9.35
CA THR A 99 -6.10 -11.84 -10.63
C THR A 99 -5.00 -10.78 -10.60
N PRO A 100 -3.71 -11.18 -10.73
CA PRO A 100 -2.59 -10.25 -10.60
C PRO A 100 -2.76 -9.01 -11.49
N PHE A 101 -2.64 -7.83 -10.87
CA PHE A 101 -2.79 -6.53 -11.53
C PHE A 101 -4.16 -6.22 -12.15
N GLU A 102 -5.17 -7.06 -11.94
CA GLU A 102 -6.52 -6.88 -12.51
C GLU A 102 -7.61 -6.79 -11.43
N GLU A 103 -7.64 -7.74 -10.47
CA GLU A 103 -8.68 -7.82 -9.44
C GLU A 103 -8.06 -8.11 -8.07
N VAL A 104 -8.41 -7.30 -7.06
CA VAL A 104 -7.99 -7.48 -5.67
C VAL A 104 -9.19 -7.30 -4.74
N ARG A 105 -9.39 -8.20 -3.78
CA ARG A 105 -10.41 -8.07 -2.73
C ARG A 105 -9.78 -7.56 -1.44
N LEU A 106 -10.48 -6.63 -0.82
CA LEU A 106 -10.12 -5.98 0.43
C LEU A 106 -11.24 -6.27 1.42
N TRP A 107 -10.90 -6.86 2.55
CA TRP A 107 -11.89 -7.14 3.58
C TRP A 107 -11.34 -6.75 4.95
N ALA A 108 -12.18 -6.09 5.75
CA ALA A 108 -11.93 -5.78 7.15
C ALA A 108 -13.23 -5.95 7.95
N ASP A 109 -13.13 -6.66 9.06
CA ASP A 109 -14.27 -7.00 9.90
C ASP A 109 -14.87 -5.74 10.55
N PRO A 110 -16.16 -5.42 10.31
CA PRO A 110 -16.82 -4.27 10.91
C PRO A 110 -16.95 -4.34 12.43
N ASP A 111 -16.87 -5.54 13.02
CA ASP A 111 -16.99 -5.75 14.47
C ASP A 111 -15.64 -5.67 15.20
N MET A 112 -14.53 -5.66 14.46
CA MET A 112 -13.18 -5.62 15.03
C MET A 112 -12.53 -4.24 14.99
N GLY A 113 -13.09 -3.26 14.26
CA GLY A 113 -12.50 -1.93 14.11
C GLY A 113 -13.52 -0.82 13.86
N GLU A 114 -13.04 0.43 13.75
CA GLU A 114 -13.92 1.60 13.49
C GLU A 114 -14.47 1.65 12.06
N LEU A 115 -13.82 0.94 11.13
CA LEU A 115 -14.12 0.96 9.70
C LEU A 115 -14.03 -0.45 9.14
N GLY A 116 -15.19 -1.05 8.88
CA GLY A 116 -15.32 -2.30 8.13
C GLY A 116 -15.25 -2.05 6.63
N ILE A 117 -14.69 -2.99 5.87
CA ILE A 117 -14.46 -2.89 4.43
C ILE A 117 -14.83 -4.23 3.79
N ASP A 118 -15.57 -4.21 2.69
CA ASP A 118 -15.70 -5.34 1.77
C ASP A 118 -15.72 -4.78 0.35
N LEU A 119 -14.54 -4.62 -0.24
CA LEU A 119 -14.35 -3.92 -1.51
C LEU A 119 -13.59 -4.78 -2.50
N THR A 120 -13.98 -4.67 -3.77
CA THR A 120 -13.21 -5.19 -4.90
C THR A 120 -12.60 -4.04 -5.67
N PHE A 121 -11.27 -4.04 -5.76
CA PHE A 121 -10.52 -3.22 -6.70
C PHE A 121 -10.50 -3.90 -8.07
N ARG A 122 -10.81 -3.13 -9.12
CA ARG A 122 -10.67 -3.53 -10.53
C ARG A 122 -9.74 -2.56 -11.25
N ALA A 123 -8.71 -3.07 -11.90
CA ALA A 123 -7.77 -2.24 -12.63
C ALA A 123 -8.48 -1.45 -13.73
N ARG A 124 -8.21 -0.14 -13.75
CA ARG A 124 -8.65 0.78 -14.79
C ARG A 124 -7.54 1.13 -15.74
N THR A 125 -6.31 1.20 -15.24
CA THR A 125 -5.13 1.54 -16.03
C THR A 125 -4.08 0.45 -15.92
N PRO A 126 -3.11 0.37 -16.86
CA PRO A 126 -1.88 -0.38 -16.64
C PRO A 126 -1.19 0.07 -15.35
N HIS A 127 -0.57 -0.89 -14.66
CA HIS A 127 0.30 -0.59 -13.52
C HIS A 127 1.60 0.06 -14.00
N TYR A 128 2.15 0.97 -13.20
CA TYR A 128 3.41 1.64 -13.50
C TYR A 128 4.42 1.44 -12.38
N GLY A 129 5.53 0.78 -12.71
CA GLY A 129 6.65 0.59 -11.79
C GLY A 129 7.60 1.78 -11.84
N LEU A 130 7.61 2.58 -10.78
CA LEU A 130 8.52 3.71 -10.65
C LEU A 130 9.99 3.25 -10.58
N ARG A 131 10.90 4.12 -11.01
CA ARG A 131 12.35 3.91 -10.90
C ARG A 131 12.74 3.73 -9.42
N ARG A 132 13.81 2.97 -9.16
CA ARG A 132 14.32 2.81 -7.79
C ARG A 132 14.74 4.17 -7.25
N GLY A 133 14.12 4.56 -6.14
CA GLY A 133 14.53 5.71 -5.35
C GLY A 133 15.68 5.35 -4.43
N ALA A 134 16.64 6.25 -4.26
CA ALA A 134 17.73 6.08 -3.31
C ALA A 134 18.20 7.43 -2.75
N MET A 135 18.43 7.48 -1.43
CA MET A 135 18.99 8.63 -0.73
C MET A 135 19.79 8.15 0.48
N ARG A 136 20.95 8.77 0.71
CA ARG A 136 21.86 8.45 1.82
C ARG A 136 22.26 9.69 2.59
N ALA A 137 22.58 9.52 3.87
CA ALA A 137 23.37 10.47 4.65
C ALA A 137 24.71 9.82 4.99
N GLY A 138 25.77 10.23 4.30
CA GLY A 138 27.03 9.49 4.30
C GLY A 138 26.82 8.07 3.77
N ASP A 139 27.22 7.06 4.54
CA ASP A 139 27.05 5.65 4.19
C ASP A 139 25.69 5.07 4.60
N GLU A 140 24.89 5.81 5.36
CA GLU A 140 23.60 5.34 5.88
C GLU A 140 22.47 5.52 4.85
N PRO A 141 21.74 4.45 4.49
CA PRO A 141 20.57 4.56 3.62
C PRO A 141 19.37 5.11 4.39
N ILE A 142 18.90 6.29 3.97
CA ILE A 142 17.65 6.89 4.47
C ILE A 142 16.45 6.36 3.68
N TRP A 143 16.64 6.22 2.37
CA TRP A 143 15.62 5.77 1.45
C TRP A 143 16.26 4.90 0.37
N ASP A 144 15.64 3.76 0.09
CA ASP A 144 16.05 2.80 -0.93
C ASP A 144 14.83 1.93 -1.26
N GLN A 145 14.08 2.29 -2.30
CA GLN A 145 12.72 1.78 -2.47
C GLN A 145 12.29 1.68 -3.93
N ARG A 146 11.45 0.67 -4.20
CA ARG A 146 10.60 0.58 -5.39
C ARG A 146 9.14 0.81 -5.04
N HIS A 147 8.39 1.35 -5.99
CA HIS A 147 7.00 1.70 -5.81
C HIS A 147 6.27 1.47 -7.13
N MET A 148 5.07 0.90 -7.07
CA MET A 148 4.18 0.68 -8.21
C MET A 148 2.88 1.43 -7.97
N LEU A 149 2.39 2.13 -8.99
CA LEU A 149 1.12 2.86 -8.97
C LEU A 149 0.13 2.17 -9.92
N GLN A 150 -1.14 2.07 -9.53
CA GLN A 150 -2.19 1.62 -10.44
C GLN A 150 -3.54 2.23 -10.06
N SER A 151 -4.24 2.79 -11.05
CA SER A 151 -5.60 3.29 -10.88
C SER A 151 -6.64 2.19 -11.11
N GLY A 152 -7.77 2.29 -10.44
CA GLY A 152 -8.88 1.36 -10.58
C GLY A 152 -10.20 1.88 -10.08
N TRP A 153 -11.20 1.02 -10.26
CA TRP A 153 -12.54 1.15 -9.73
C TRP A 153 -12.68 0.34 -8.45
N TYR A 154 -13.54 0.82 -7.56
CA TYR A 154 -13.92 0.11 -6.35
C TYR A 154 -15.43 -0.10 -6.32
N GLU A 155 -15.83 -1.31 -5.98
CA GLU A 155 -17.22 -1.75 -5.81
C GLU A 155 -17.34 -2.56 -4.53
N GLY A 156 -18.47 -2.47 -3.82
CA GLY A 156 -18.74 -3.21 -2.59
C GLY A 156 -19.27 -2.30 -1.49
N THR A 157 -18.83 -2.49 -0.25
CA THR A 157 -19.32 -1.72 0.89
C THR A 157 -18.23 -1.29 1.86
N TYR A 158 -18.53 -0.27 2.64
CA TYR A 158 -17.81 0.02 3.89
C TYR A 158 -18.81 0.20 5.02
N THR A 159 -18.40 -0.09 6.25
CA THR A 159 -19.24 0.03 7.45
C THR A 159 -18.59 0.93 8.48
N HIS A 160 -19.33 1.91 8.99
CA HIS A 160 -18.87 2.80 10.06
C HIS A 160 -20.02 3.11 11.03
N GLY A 161 -19.75 3.02 12.33
CA GLY A 161 -20.77 3.28 13.37
C GLY A 161 -22.00 2.39 13.27
N GLY A 162 -21.82 1.13 12.84
CA GLY A 162 -22.92 0.17 12.63
C GLY A 162 -23.78 0.44 11.38
N THR A 163 -23.42 1.42 10.56
CA THR A 163 -24.10 1.70 9.28
C THR A 163 -23.22 1.26 8.12
N THR A 164 -23.79 0.48 7.20
CA THR A 164 -23.13 0.05 5.96
C THR A 164 -23.52 0.96 4.80
N TYR A 165 -22.54 1.32 4.00
CA TYR A 165 -22.67 2.21 2.86
C TYR A 165 -22.17 1.51 1.60
N GLU A 166 -22.94 1.62 0.52
CA GLU A 166 -22.57 1.07 -0.79
C GLU A 166 -21.52 1.95 -1.47
N ILE A 167 -20.52 1.29 -2.05
CA ILE A 167 -19.55 1.83 -2.97
C ILE A 167 -19.89 1.25 -4.35
N ASP A 168 -20.36 2.11 -5.24
CA ASP A 168 -20.62 1.79 -6.64
C ASP A 168 -19.70 2.64 -7.52
N HIS A 169 -18.80 1.95 -8.22
CA HIS A 169 -17.89 2.55 -9.20
C HIS A 169 -17.08 3.75 -8.68
N TRP A 170 -16.62 3.69 -7.43
CA TRP A 170 -15.71 4.70 -6.90
C TRP A 170 -14.36 4.64 -7.58
N TRP A 171 -13.70 5.78 -7.68
CA TRP A 171 -12.38 5.86 -8.27
C TRP A 171 -11.33 5.71 -7.18
N GLY A 172 -10.15 5.30 -7.58
CA GLY A 172 -9.06 5.28 -6.65
C GLY A 172 -7.79 4.70 -7.21
N GLN A 173 -6.83 4.55 -6.31
CA GLN A 173 -5.50 4.05 -6.61
C GLN A 173 -5.20 2.90 -5.66
N ARG A 174 -4.36 2.01 -6.13
CA ARG A 174 -3.55 1.17 -5.27
C ARG A 174 -2.08 1.47 -5.50
N ASP A 175 -1.28 1.26 -4.47
CA ASP A 175 0.15 1.17 -4.59
C ASP A 175 0.72 -0.06 -3.92
N HIS A 176 1.89 -0.46 -4.39
CA HIS A 176 2.71 -1.49 -3.78
C HIS A 176 4.13 -1.00 -3.73
N SER A 177 4.72 -0.99 -2.55
CA SER A 177 6.06 -0.43 -2.37
C SER A 177 6.88 -1.19 -1.34
N TRP A 178 8.13 -1.47 -1.69
CA TRP A 178 9.05 -2.29 -0.90
C TRP A 178 10.44 -1.65 -0.88
N GLY A 179 11.04 -1.62 0.30
CA GLY A 179 12.29 -0.89 0.49
C GLY A 179 12.48 -0.29 1.87
N ILE A 180 13.63 0.35 2.04
CA ILE A 180 13.97 1.21 3.17
C ILE A 180 13.31 2.58 2.97
N ARG A 181 12.59 3.06 3.97
CA ARG A 181 12.09 4.44 3.98
C ARG A 181 11.94 5.02 5.38
N ASP A 182 12.94 5.80 5.79
CA ASP A 182 12.87 6.62 7.00
C ASP A 182 12.32 8.01 6.70
N HIS A 183 10.99 8.10 6.55
CA HIS A 183 10.29 9.35 6.25
C HIS A 183 10.60 10.48 7.23
N GLY A 184 10.97 10.18 8.48
CA GLY A 184 11.31 11.20 9.49
C GLY A 184 12.60 11.97 9.17
N ARG A 185 13.44 11.43 8.28
CA ARG A 185 14.69 12.06 7.82
C ARG A 185 14.62 12.56 6.38
N CYS A 186 13.43 12.51 5.79
CA CYS A 186 13.20 12.95 4.41
C CYS A 186 12.79 14.42 4.44
N PRO A 187 13.61 15.37 3.94
CA PRO A 187 13.34 16.79 4.10
C PRO A 187 12.03 17.23 3.44
N MET A 188 11.80 16.82 2.19
CA MET A 188 10.54 17.00 1.50
C MET A 188 10.28 15.84 0.54
N TRP A 189 9.04 15.36 0.53
CA TRP A 189 8.55 14.48 -0.50
C TRP A 189 7.08 14.79 -0.79
N THR A 190 6.68 14.61 -2.04
CA THR A 190 5.28 14.65 -2.46
C THR A 190 4.96 13.40 -3.24
N TRP A 191 3.78 12.86 -2.99
CA TRP A 191 3.24 11.72 -3.71
C TRP A 191 1.77 11.99 -3.97
N TRP A 192 1.36 11.83 -5.21
CA TRP A 192 -0.03 12.03 -5.60
C TRP A 192 -0.33 11.24 -6.87
N GLN A 193 -1.59 10.81 -6.99
CA GLN A 193 -2.14 10.23 -8.20
C GLN A 193 -3.48 10.91 -8.47
N LEU A 194 -3.56 11.63 -9.58
CA LEU A 194 -4.77 12.28 -10.04
C LEU A 194 -5.56 11.31 -10.92
N GLN A 195 -6.81 11.12 -10.58
CA GLN A 195 -7.73 10.28 -11.33
C GLN A 195 -8.45 11.15 -12.37
N LEU A 196 -8.35 10.78 -13.64
CA LEU A 196 -9.00 11.46 -14.78
C LEU A 196 -9.90 10.47 -15.52
N GLU A 197 -10.79 10.97 -16.38
CA GLU A 197 -11.75 10.12 -17.12
C GLU A 197 -11.04 9.18 -18.09
N ASP A 198 -9.97 9.65 -18.72
CA ASP A 198 -9.18 8.95 -19.74
C ASP A 198 -7.88 8.34 -19.21
N GLY A 199 -7.67 8.36 -17.89
CA GLY A 199 -6.52 7.71 -17.27
C GLY A 199 -6.17 8.23 -15.87
N MET A 200 -4.89 8.13 -15.53
CA MET A 200 -4.34 8.70 -14.31
C MET A 200 -3.00 9.39 -14.54
N LEU A 201 -2.72 10.43 -13.76
CA LEU A 201 -1.41 11.07 -13.67
C LEU A 201 -0.84 10.84 -12.27
N GLY A 202 0.26 10.09 -12.18
CA GLY A 202 0.96 9.80 -10.92
C GLY A 202 2.31 10.49 -10.86
N ASN A 203 2.69 10.95 -9.67
CA ASN A 203 4.02 11.49 -9.41
C ASN A 203 4.52 11.15 -8.00
N TRP A 204 5.81 10.90 -7.90
CA TRP A 204 6.55 10.80 -6.66
C TRP A 204 7.84 11.59 -6.76
N HIS A 205 7.98 12.55 -5.85
CA HIS A 205 9.01 13.58 -5.93
C HIS A 205 9.64 13.83 -4.56
N TRP A 206 10.95 14.04 -4.54
CA TRP A 206 11.79 14.14 -3.36
C TRP A 206 12.85 15.22 -3.54
N GLU A 207 13.04 16.03 -2.51
CA GLU A 207 14.06 17.09 -2.47
C GLU A 207 14.79 17.12 -1.14
N PHE A 208 16.03 17.62 -1.18
CA PHE A 208 16.76 18.04 0.00
C PHE A 208 16.19 19.36 0.54
N ALA A 209 16.54 19.72 1.78
CA ALA A 209 16.07 20.95 2.42
C ALA A 209 16.45 22.23 1.65
N ASN A 210 17.46 22.18 0.78
CA ASN A 210 17.88 23.29 -0.07
C ASN A 210 17.17 23.30 -1.44
N GLY A 211 16.17 22.45 -1.67
CA GLY A 211 15.44 22.32 -2.94
C GLY A 211 16.19 21.54 -4.02
N ALA A 212 17.35 20.97 -3.72
CA ALA A 212 18.04 20.12 -4.69
C ALA A 212 17.28 18.80 -4.88
N LEU A 213 17.01 18.48 -6.16
CA LEU A 213 16.29 17.29 -6.56
C LEU A 213 17.02 16.02 -6.12
N VAL A 214 16.33 15.15 -5.39
CA VAL A 214 16.80 13.80 -5.06
C VAL A 214 16.22 12.80 -6.07
N TYR A 215 14.92 12.90 -6.32
CA TYR A 215 14.20 11.98 -7.18
C TYR A 215 12.90 12.61 -7.68
N SER A 216 12.56 12.37 -8.95
CA SER A 216 11.24 12.68 -9.48
C SER A 216 10.92 11.65 -10.55
N ASP A 217 9.84 10.92 -10.36
CA ASP A 217 9.34 9.97 -11.34
C ASP A 217 7.82 9.94 -11.32
N GLY A 218 7.22 9.54 -12.43
CA GLY A 218 5.79 9.60 -12.59
C GLY A 218 5.35 9.11 -13.95
N CYS A 219 4.05 9.01 -14.14
CA CYS A 219 3.48 8.53 -15.39
C CYS A 219 2.13 9.18 -15.68
N TRP A 220 1.86 9.30 -16.97
CA TRP A 220 0.50 9.21 -17.49
C TRP A 220 0.21 7.74 -17.80
N SER A 221 -0.91 7.21 -17.30
CA SER A 221 -1.38 5.86 -17.60
C SER A 221 -2.81 5.93 -18.13
N PRO A 222 -3.06 5.65 -19.42
CA PRO A 222 -4.40 5.71 -19.99
C PRO A 222 -5.27 4.55 -19.49
N THR A 223 -6.59 4.71 -19.60
CA THR A 223 -7.56 3.61 -19.40
C THR A 223 -7.53 2.60 -20.54
#